data_AF-A0A2V9PSZ6-F1
#
_entry.id   AF-A0A2V9PSZ6-F1
#
_cell.length_a   1.000
_cell.length_b   1.000
_cell.length_c   1.000
_cell.angle_alpha   90.00
_cell.angle_beta   90.00
_cell.angle_gamma   90.00
#
_symmetry.space_group_name_H-M   'P 1'
#
loop_
_entity.id
_entity.type
_entity.pdbx_description
1 polymer ?
#
loop_
_entity_poly.entity_id
_entity_poly.type
_entity_poly.pdbx_seq_one_letter_code
_entity_poly.pdbx_strand_id
1 'polypeptide(L)'
;MSKTTRPHGIVNLYWVTTDDHDEDWFILAKTRRAAESCHIEYEGYEPGDARAELILRTGAHPIPGPIPRHAQLEDLQTLGFEILNPDPNGRSVRRNGRTFLEGHLESMVAEVRDDVHESTGKGRPWGTSRRREN
;
A
#
# COMPACT_ATOMS: atom_id res chain seq x y z
N MET A 1 -34.72 14.00 3.26
CA MET A 1 -33.41 14.60 3.58
C MET A 1 -32.37 13.97 2.66
N SER A 2 -32.03 14.66 1.56
CA SER A 2 -31.05 14.18 0.60
C SER A 2 -29.66 14.27 1.20
N LYS A 3 -29.01 13.13 1.46
CA LYS A 3 -27.59 13.09 1.86
C LYS A 3 -26.77 13.63 0.69
N THR A 4 -26.22 14.82 0.86
CA THR A 4 -25.26 15.41 -0.08
C THR A 4 -24.05 14.49 -0.16
N THR A 5 -23.88 13.79 -1.30
CA THR A 5 -22.69 13.01 -1.59
C THR A 5 -21.51 13.98 -1.62
N ARG A 6 -20.68 13.98 -0.57
CA ARG A 6 -19.41 14.70 -0.60
C ARG A 6 -18.64 14.19 -1.81
N PRO A 7 -18.04 15.05 -2.65
CA PRO A 7 -17.20 14.57 -3.75
C PRO A 7 -16.17 13.63 -3.13
N HIS A 8 -16.20 12.37 -3.58
CA HIS A 8 -15.27 11.33 -3.15
C HIS A 8 -13.88 11.92 -3.27
N GLY A 9 -13.19 12.08 -2.14
CA GLY A 9 -11.94 12.83 -2.08
C GLY A 9 -10.96 12.24 -3.09
N ILE A 10 -10.27 13.11 -3.84
CA ILE A 10 -9.28 12.70 -4.84
C ILE A 10 -8.29 11.74 -4.19
N VAL A 11 -8.30 10.49 -4.63
CA VAL A 11 -7.30 9.50 -4.26
C VAL A 11 -6.19 9.55 -5.32
N ASN A 12 -4.96 9.31 -4.89
CA ASN A 12 -3.81 9.24 -5.76
C ASN A 12 -3.07 7.93 -5.48
N LEU A 13 -2.50 7.34 -6.52
CA LEU A 13 -1.60 6.20 -6.43
C LEU A 13 -0.16 6.72 -6.52
N TYR A 14 0.62 6.40 -5.50
CA TYR A 14 2.04 6.70 -5.42
C TYR A 14 2.87 5.42 -5.50
N TRP A 15 4.02 5.52 -6.14
CA TRP A 15 5.11 4.55 -6.06
C TRP A 15 6.09 5.05 -5.01
N VAL A 16 6.19 4.35 -3.90
CA VAL A 16 7.02 4.73 -2.75
C VAL A 16 8.25 3.85 -2.74
N THR A 17 9.43 4.47 -2.74
CA THR A 17 10.71 3.76 -2.79
C THR A 17 11.61 4.17 -1.64
N THR A 18 12.49 3.26 -1.26
CA THR A 18 13.63 3.49 -0.35
C THR A 18 14.93 3.52 -1.14
N ASP A 19 16.03 3.96 -0.53
CA ASP A 19 17.33 4.05 -1.23
C ASP A 19 17.89 2.66 -1.62
N ASP A 20 17.50 1.59 -0.91
CA ASP A 20 17.87 0.19 -1.21
C ASP A 20 16.94 -0.49 -2.22
N HIS A 21 15.75 0.08 -2.47
CA HIS A 21 14.69 -0.49 -3.31
C HIS A 21 14.17 -1.87 -2.88
N ASP A 22 14.50 -2.32 -1.67
CA ASP A 22 14.09 -3.65 -1.17
C ASP A 22 12.61 -3.70 -0.78
N GLU A 23 12.01 -2.54 -0.49
CA GLU A 23 10.64 -2.38 0.02
C GLU A 23 9.81 -1.38 -0.82
N ASP A 24 10.04 -1.35 -2.14
CA ASP A 24 9.32 -0.46 -3.05
C ASP A 24 7.82 -0.84 -3.18
N TRP A 25 6.90 0.05 -2.83
CA TRP A 25 5.46 -0.24 -2.73
C TRP A 25 4.55 0.75 -3.46
N PHE A 26 3.41 0.25 -3.94
CA PHE A 26 2.28 1.11 -4.31
C PHE A 26 1.46 1.53 -3.09
N ILE A 27 1.33 2.84 -2.85
CA ILE A 27 0.50 3.39 -1.78
C ILE A 27 -0.62 4.28 -2.34
N LEU A 28 -1.85 4.03 -1.91
CA LEU A 28 -3.00 4.90 -2.13
C LEU A 28 -3.05 5.96 -1.03
N ALA A 29 -3.00 7.23 -1.41
CA ALA A 29 -3.04 8.33 -0.45
C ALA A 29 -3.62 9.62 -1.05
N LYS A 30 -4.04 10.56 -0.19
CA LYS A 30 -4.47 11.90 -0.64
C LYS A 30 -3.28 12.76 -1.06
N THR A 31 -2.14 12.60 -0.41
CA THR A 31 -0.95 13.43 -0.60
C THR A 31 0.31 12.58 -0.62
N ARG A 32 1.37 13.09 -1.26
CA ARG A 32 2.70 12.47 -1.29
C ARG A 32 3.22 12.17 0.12
N ARG A 33 3.15 13.15 1.03
CA ARG A 33 3.58 12.99 2.43
C ARG A 33 2.82 11.88 3.16
N ALA A 34 1.51 11.75 2.92
CA ALA A 34 0.73 10.67 3.53
C ALA A 34 1.12 9.29 2.99
N ALA A 35 1.56 9.20 1.73
CA ALA A 35 2.08 7.95 1.18
C ALA A 35 3.43 7.57 1.81
N GLU A 36 4.35 8.53 1.92
CA GLU A 36 5.66 8.34 2.55
C GLU A 36 5.53 7.94 4.02
N SER A 37 4.73 8.68 4.81
CA SER A 37 4.53 8.33 6.23
C SER A 37 3.88 6.96 6.40
N CYS A 38 2.93 6.58 5.53
CA CYS A 38 2.31 5.26 5.59
C CYS A 38 3.31 4.13 5.35
N HIS A 39 4.26 4.32 4.43
CA HIS A 39 5.30 3.33 4.14
C HIS A 39 6.31 3.24 5.29
N ILE A 40 6.82 4.39 5.74
CA ILE A 40 7.77 4.51 6.85
C ILE A 40 7.21 3.92 8.15
N GLU A 41 5.97 4.22 8.50
CA GLU A 41 5.33 3.69 9.71
C GLU A 41 5.12 2.18 9.65
N TYR A 42 4.96 1.62 8.44
CA TYR A 42 4.69 0.21 8.25
C TYR A 42 5.97 -0.63 8.30
N GLU A 43 7.03 -0.17 7.62
CA GLU A 43 8.32 -0.86 7.56
C GLU A 43 9.25 -0.53 8.73
N GLY A 44 8.99 0.58 9.44
CA GLY A 44 9.80 1.01 10.58
C GLY A 44 11.06 1.81 10.19
N TYR A 45 11.07 2.42 9.01
CA TYR A 45 12.14 3.33 8.57
C TYR A 45 12.16 4.66 9.32
N GLU A 46 13.18 5.49 9.12
CA GLU A 46 13.22 6.84 9.65
C GLU A 46 12.50 7.85 8.72
N PRO A 47 11.95 8.95 9.28
CA PRO A 47 11.40 10.03 8.49
C PRO A 47 12.41 10.61 7.49
N GLY A 48 12.18 10.39 6.21
CA GLY A 48 13.04 10.87 5.12
C GLY A 48 13.61 9.75 4.25
N ASP A 49 13.52 8.50 4.70
CA ASP A 49 14.07 7.33 3.99
C ASP A 49 13.21 6.90 2.80
N ALA A 50 11.90 7.20 2.84
CA ALA A 50 10.98 6.89 1.75
C ALA A 50 10.68 8.11 0.87
N ARG A 51 10.61 7.88 -0.45
CA ARG A 51 10.25 8.89 -1.45
C ARG A 51 9.07 8.42 -2.27
N ALA A 52 8.01 9.23 -2.34
CA ALA A 52 6.82 8.91 -3.11
C ALA A 52 6.76 9.65 -4.46
N GLU A 53 6.71 8.89 -5.55
CA GLU A 53 6.44 9.34 -6.91
C GLU A 53 4.93 9.24 -7.21
N LEU A 54 4.31 10.30 -7.72
CA LEU A 54 2.90 10.24 -8.14
C LEU A 54 2.77 9.50 -9.48
N ILE A 55 2.15 8.32 -9.48
CA ILE A 55 1.93 7.52 -10.68
C ILE A 55 0.59 7.83 -11.35
N LEU A 56 -0.46 8.00 -10.53
CA LEU A 56 -1.80 8.23 -11.05
C LEU A 56 -2.62 9.10 -10.11
N ARG A 57 -3.32 10.09 -10.68
CA ARG A 57 -4.43 10.76 -10.01
C ARG A 57 -5.68 9.96 -10.31
N THR A 58 -6.17 9.18 -9.34
CA THR A 58 -7.26 8.24 -9.61
C THR A 58 -8.61 8.94 -9.75
N GLY A 59 -8.66 10.27 -9.55
CA GLY A 59 -9.81 11.09 -9.90
C GLY A 59 -11.10 10.61 -9.23
N ALA A 60 -12.17 10.49 -10.01
CA ALA A 60 -13.50 10.07 -9.57
C ALA A 60 -13.69 8.54 -9.45
N HIS A 61 -12.66 7.73 -9.74
CA HIS A 61 -12.74 6.29 -9.55
C HIS A 61 -12.67 5.98 -8.05
N PRO A 62 -13.80 5.61 -7.41
CA PRO A 62 -13.81 5.39 -5.98
C PRO A 62 -13.02 4.11 -5.71
N ILE A 63 -11.87 4.25 -5.07
CA ILE A 63 -11.18 3.09 -4.51
C ILE A 63 -11.73 2.87 -3.10
N PRO A 64 -12.34 1.70 -2.82
CA PRO A 64 -12.89 1.44 -1.50
C PRO A 64 -11.80 1.27 -0.44
N GLY A 65 -12.18 1.51 0.81
CA GLY A 65 -11.35 1.31 2.00
C GLY A 65 -10.69 2.58 2.55
N PRO A 66 -10.11 2.49 3.76
CA PRO A 66 -9.39 3.59 4.38
C PRO A 66 -8.10 3.92 3.60
N ILE A 67 -7.73 5.20 3.58
CA ILE A 67 -6.44 5.68 3.05
C ILE A 67 -5.76 6.56 4.11
N PRO A 68 -4.42 6.59 4.19
CA PRO A 68 -3.47 5.92 3.28
C PRO A 68 -3.38 4.41 3.52
N ARG A 69 -3.11 3.62 2.46
CA ARG A 69 -2.87 2.17 2.54
C ARG A 69 -2.08 1.64 1.34
N HIS A 70 -1.46 0.48 1.51
CA HIS A 70 -0.90 -0.30 0.38
C HIS A 70 -1.99 -0.67 -0.64
N ALA A 71 -1.69 -0.46 -1.91
CA ALA A 71 -2.57 -0.82 -3.00
C ALA A 71 -2.62 -2.35 -3.15
N GLN A 72 -3.82 -2.91 -3.20
CA GLN A 72 -4.03 -4.33 -3.43
C GLN A 72 -4.01 -4.61 -4.94
N LEU A 73 -3.83 -5.88 -5.31
CA LEU A 73 -3.78 -6.28 -6.72
C LEU A 73 -5.03 -5.82 -7.50
N GLU A 74 -6.19 -5.92 -6.86
CA GLU A 74 -7.49 -5.49 -7.38
C GLU A 74 -7.56 -3.98 -7.65
N ASP A 75 -6.91 -3.16 -6.81
CA ASP A 75 -6.81 -1.72 -7.04
C ASP A 75 -6.00 -1.45 -8.32
N LEU A 76 -4.85 -2.13 -8.48
CA LEU A 76 -3.98 -1.98 -9.65
C LEU A 76 -4.68 -2.43 -10.93
N GLN A 77 -5.42 -3.54 -10.89
CA GLN A 77 -6.26 -4.01 -12.00
C GLN A 77 -7.34 -2.97 -12.36
N THR A 78 -8.06 -2.45 -11.36
CA THR A 78 -9.10 -1.43 -11.56
C THR A 78 -8.54 -0.16 -12.17
N LEU A 79 -7.30 0.20 -11.81
CA LEU A 79 -6.60 1.35 -12.37
C LEU A 79 -6.05 1.10 -13.77
N GLY A 80 -6.11 -0.13 -14.28
CA GLY A 80 -5.68 -0.53 -15.62
C GLY A 80 -4.18 -0.87 -15.70
N PHE A 81 -3.59 -1.37 -14.62
CA PHE A 81 -2.28 -2.01 -14.70
C PHE A 81 -2.40 -3.41 -15.27
N GLU A 82 -1.43 -3.78 -16.09
CA GLU A 82 -1.23 -5.16 -16.53
C GLU A 82 -0.50 -5.92 -15.43
N ILE A 83 -1.04 -7.04 -14.98
CA ILE A 83 -0.41 -7.88 -13.95
C ILE A 83 0.58 -8.82 -14.64
N LEU A 84 1.87 -8.70 -14.31
CA LEU A 84 2.93 -9.58 -14.81
C LEU A 84 3.20 -10.72 -13.82
N ASN A 85 3.24 -10.40 -12.52
CA ASN A 85 3.33 -11.37 -11.43
C ASN A 85 2.41 -10.93 -10.27
N PRO A 86 1.40 -11.73 -9.89
CA PRO A 86 0.51 -11.40 -8.79
C PRO A 86 1.07 -11.74 -7.40
N ASP A 87 2.21 -12.44 -7.31
CA ASP A 87 2.79 -12.88 -6.03
C ASP A 87 3.10 -11.68 -5.11
N PRO A 88 2.57 -11.62 -3.88
CA PRO A 88 2.89 -10.54 -2.94
C PRO A 88 4.40 -10.41 -2.66
N ASN A 89 5.19 -11.48 -2.71
CA ASN A 89 6.64 -11.45 -2.43
C ASN A 89 7.49 -11.11 -3.66
N GLY A 90 6.94 -10.35 -4.60
CA GLY A 90 7.61 -9.98 -5.85
C GLY A 90 6.62 -9.52 -6.89
N ARG A 91 5.61 -8.76 -6.45
CA ARG A 91 4.48 -8.36 -7.28
C ARG A 91 5.01 -7.48 -8.38
N SER A 92 4.73 -7.82 -9.64
CA SER A 92 5.14 -6.99 -10.76
C SER A 92 3.97 -6.65 -11.67
N VAL A 93 3.90 -5.37 -12.01
CA VAL A 93 2.84 -4.81 -12.83
C VAL A 93 3.41 -3.85 -13.85
N ARG A 94 2.71 -3.67 -14.98
CA ARG A 94 3.11 -2.77 -16.04
C ARG A 94 2.02 -1.76 -16.34
N ARG A 95 2.43 -0.51 -16.59
CA ARG A 95 1.55 0.55 -17.07
C ARG A 95 2.31 1.51 -17.96
N ASN A 96 1.72 1.87 -19.09
CA ASN A 96 2.29 2.85 -20.03
C ASN A 96 3.75 2.53 -20.42
N GLY A 97 4.09 1.25 -20.56
CA GLY A 97 5.45 0.79 -20.91
C GLY A 97 6.46 0.77 -19.75
N ARG A 98 6.10 1.25 -18.56
CA ARG A 98 6.92 1.14 -17.34
C ARG A 98 6.51 -0.09 -16.53
N THR A 99 7.49 -0.90 -16.16
CA THR A 99 7.33 -2.03 -15.24
C THR A 99 7.69 -1.58 -13.83
N PHE A 100 6.88 -1.99 -12.87
CA PHE A 100 7.08 -1.78 -11.45
C PHE A 100 7.24 -3.15 -10.80
N LEU A 101 8.27 -3.31 -9.99
CA LEU A 101 8.54 -4.51 -9.23
C LEU A 101 8.48 -4.10 -7.76
N GLU A 102 7.49 -4.63 -7.04
CA GLU A 102 7.43 -4.40 -5.61
C GLU A 102 8.48 -5.20 -4.87
N GLY A 103 8.97 -4.58 -3.81
CA GLY A 103 9.83 -5.19 -2.82
C GLY A 103 9.19 -6.38 -2.12
N HIS A 104 9.97 -7.07 -1.29
CA HIS A 104 9.46 -8.18 -0.50
C HIS A 104 8.52 -7.65 0.58
N LEU A 105 7.25 -8.05 0.56
CA LEU A 105 6.24 -7.67 1.56
C LEU A 105 6.48 -8.37 2.93
N GLU A 106 7.73 -8.50 3.38
CA GLU A 106 8.10 -9.28 4.57
C GLU A 106 7.40 -8.77 5.83
N SER A 107 7.27 -7.46 6.03
CA SER A 107 6.52 -6.91 7.17
C SER A 107 5.03 -7.25 7.14
N MET A 108 4.41 -7.30 5.95
CA MET A 108 3.00 -7.70 5.81
C MET A 108 2.83 -9.22 5.99
N VAL A 109 3.79 -10.01 5.51
CA VAL A 109 3.83 -11.46 5.74
C VAL A 109 4.04 -11.76 7.23
N ALA A 110 4.92 -11.01 7.91
CA ALA A 110 5.14 -11.09 9.33
C ALA A 110 3.88 -10.71 10.12
N GLU A 111 3.15 -9.67 9.71
CA GLU A 111 1.87 -9.28 10.32
C GLU A 111 0.84 -10.41 10.22
N VAL A 112 0.65 -10.98 9.04
CA VAL A 112 -0.28 -12.11 8.83
C VAL A 112 0.13 -13.32 9.69
N ARG A 113 1.43 -13.61 9.80
CA ARG A 113 1.93 -14.72 10.63
C ARG A 113 1.68 -14.46 12.12
N ASP A 114 1.85 -13.23 12.57
CA ASP A 114 1.55 -12.82 13.94
C ASP A 114 0.04 -12.87 14.21
N ASP A 115 -0.82 -12.46 13.28
CA ASP A 115 -2.28 -12.56 13.42
C ASP A 115 -2.75 -14.03 13.56
N VAL A 116 -2.14 -14.93 12.79
CA VAL A 116 -2.38 -16.39 12.90
C VAL A 116 -1.88 -16.94 14.24
N HIS A 117 -0.70 -16.50 14.71
CA HIS A 117 -0.20 -16.91 16.02
C HIS A 117 -1.08 -16.38 17.15
N GLU A 118 -1.52 -15.13 17.06
CA GLU A 118 -2.37 -14.48 18.05
C GLU A 118 -3.76 -15.14 18.12
N SER A 119 -4.39 -15.42 16.97
CA SER A 119 -5.67 -16.14 16.90
C SER A 119 -5.59 -17.58 17.44
N THR A 120 -4.39 -18.16 17.48
CA THR A 120 -4.13 -19.48 18.09
C THR A 120 -3.59 -19.39 19.53
N GLY A 121 -3.59 -18.20 20.13
CA GLY A 121 -3.19 -17.96 21.52
C GLY A 121 -1.67 -17.94 21.77
N LYS A 122 -0.85 -17.90 20.71
CA LYS A 122 0.61 -17.96 20.76
C LYS A 122 1.30 -16.59 20.80
N GLY A 123 0.53 -15.50 20.84
CA GLY A 123 1.04 -14.12 20.83
C GLY A 123 1.59 -13.70 19.46
N ARG A 124 2.42 -12.65 19.42
CA ARG A 124 2.99 -12.06 18.19
C ARG A 124 4.52 -12.20 18.20
N PRO A 125 5.07 -13.38 17.86
CA PRO A 125 6.51 -13.63 17.94
C PRO A 125 7.37 -12.75 17.01
N TRP A 126 6.79 -12.19 15.94
CA TRP A 126 7.46 -11.23 15.06
C TRP A 126 7.26 -9.77 15.48
N GLY A 127 6.50 -9.52 16.55
CA GLY A 127 6.38 -8.19 17.17
C GLY A 127 5.67 -7.14 16.30
N THR A 128 4.98 -7.55 15.24
CA THR A 128 4.31 -6.62 14.32
C THR A 128 3.15 -5.90 15.01
N SER A 129 2.89 -4.66 14.60
CA SER A 129 1.77 -3.87 15.12
C SER A 129 0.43 -4.43 14.61
N ARG A 130 -0.59 -4.46 15.46
CA ARG A 130 -1.96 -4.84 15.06
C ARG A 130 -2.54 -3.75 14.15
N ARG A 131 -3.17 -4.12 13.05
CA ARG A 131 -4.10 -3.22 12.36
C ARG A 131 -5.18 -2.76 13.33
N ARG A 132 -5.33 -1.45 13.47
CA ARG A 132 -6.52 -0.89 14.11
C ARG A 132 -7.70 -1.12 13.16
N GLU A 133 -8.53 -2.11 13.45
CA GLU A 133 -9.88 -2.15 12.91
C GLU A 133 -10.59 -0.87 13.37
N ASN A 134 -11.06 -0.07 12.41
CA ASN A 134 -11.79 1.17 12.67
C ASN A 134 -13.17 1.07 12.05
#